data_AF-A0A9C8TYU5-F1
#
_entry.id   AF-A0A9C8TYU5-F1
#
_cell.length_a   1.000
_cell.length_b   1.000
_cell.length_c   1.000
_cell.angle_alpha   90.00
_cell.angle_beta   90.00
_cell.angle_gamma   90.00
#
_symmetry.space_group_name_H-M   'P 1'
#
loop_
_entity.id
_entity.type
_entity.pdbx_description
1 polymer ?
#
loop_
_entity_poly.entity_id
_entity_poly.type
_entity_poly.pdbx_seq_one_letter_code
_entity_poly.pdbx_strand_id
1 'polypeptide(L)'
;MPFIHPAIFWTGLAAVAVPILIHLLNRRRFRLRDWAAMQFIRQALRRHRRRLQIEQLILLALRCLIIALLAAALARFTGCGSLALLPSAEVGRTTIFVLDDSVSMGQKLGPTTAFDLATADLAEQLDLLPDGETVAIRRTSDRDDSPLFAMNFVTDRTSLVTKLQTLQPSDGRADLAAALGWAQQLLSDQSGAKRLVLLGDFRQVDLQSDRVGAVRQAVASLTDAEVDVIVMDYGRLAQANLTITSLKLVDRFVIASSEARVAVTVRNNGAETARDAPVRITLRLPADGDEQATIDLQLPVQTIASIEPGGSRRIEFDVTFLSLIHI
;
A
#
# COMPACT_ATOMS: atom_id res chain seq x y z
N MET A 1 14.17 9.21 -25.17
CA MET A 1 14.09 8.30 -26.34
C MET A 1 13.00 7.27 -26.03
N PRO A 2 12.01 7.03 -26.92
CA PRO A 2 10.76 6.34 -26.56
C PRO A 2 10.87 4.80 -26.58
N PHE A 3 11.95 4.24 -26.04
CA PHE A 3 12.19 2.78 -26.01
C PHE A 3 12.92 2.37 -24.74
N ILE A 4 12.46 1.29 -24.10
CA ILE A 4 13.07 0.72 -22.89
C ILE A 4 14.32 -0.10 -23.25
N HIS A 5 14.32 -0.79 -24.39
CA HIS A 5 15.47 -1.57 -24.88
C HIS A 5 15.92 -1.11 -26.27
N PRO A 6 16.68 0.00 -26.37
CA PRO A 6 17.06 0.59 -27.66
C PRO A 6 17.94 -0.34 -28.51
N ALA A 7 18.77 -1.18 -27.89
CA ALA A 7 19.63 -2.12 -28.61
C ALA A 7 18.82 -3.17 -29.40
N ILE A 8 17.70 -3.65 -28.84
CA ILE A 8 16.82 -4.65 -29.47
C ILE A 8 16.08 -4.04 -30.67
N PHE A 9 15.70 -2.76 -30.56
CA PHE A 9 15.07 -2.05 -31.68
C PHE A 9 16.02 -1.95 -32.88
N TRP A 10 17.27 -1.53 -32.68
CA TRP A 10 18.24 -1.37 -33.76
C TRP A 10 18.59 -2.70 -34.43
N THR A 11 18.73 -3.79 -33.65
CA THR A 11 18.98 -5.13 -34.21
C THR A 11 17.76 -5.66 -34.96
N GLY A 12 16.54 -5.46 -34.43
CA GLY A 12 15.31 -5.82 -35.10
C GLY A 12 15.06 -5.03 -36.39
N LEU A 13 15.42 -3.74 -36.41
CA LEU A 13 15.36 -2.92 -37.62
C LEU A 13 16.37 -3.39 -38.67
N ALA A 14 17.57 -3.79 -38.26
CA ALA A 14 18.54 -4.40 -39.16
C ALA A 14 18.02 -5.71 -39.80
N ALA A 15 17.18 -6.47 -39.10
CA ALA A 15 16.55 -7.68 -39.65
C ALA A 15 15.55 -7.39 -40.79
N VAL A 16 15.00 -6.18 -40.90
CA VAL A 16 14.15 -5.75 -42.03
C VAL A 16 14.93 -5.74 -43.35
N ALA A 17 16.26 -5.64 -43.32
CA ALA A 17 17.09 -5.73 -44.52
C ALA A 17 17.11 -7.14 -45.13
N VAL A 18 16.82 -8.19 -44.36
CA VAL A 18 16.91 -9.60 -44.81
C VAL A 18 15.92 -9.91 -45.95
N PRO A 19 14.60 -9.62 -45.85
CA PRO A 19 13.68 -9.79 -46.97
C PRO A 19 14.06 -9.02 -48.23
N ILE A 20 14.58 -7.79 -48.06
CA ILE A 20 14.97 -6.90 -49.16
C ILE A 20 16.17 -7.50 -49.91
N LEU A 21 17.18 -7.96 -49.17
CA LEU A 21 18.36 -8.62 -49.73
C LEU A 21 17.99 -9.91 -50.47
N ILE A 22 17.14 -10.76 -49.88
CA ILE A 22 16.67 -12.00 -50.52
C ILE A 22 15.91 -11.67 -51.81
N HIS A 23 15.04 -10.66 -51.81
CA HIS A 23 14.30 -10.24 -52.99
C HIS A 23 15.25 -9.77 -54.12
N LEU A 24 16.26 -8.97 -53.79
CA LEU A 24 17.22 -8.46 -54.77
C LEU A 24 18.11 -9.58 -55.35
N LEU A 25 18.53 -10.55 -54.52
CA LEU A 25 19.30 -11.71 -54.94
C LEU A 25 18.47 -12.65 -55.84
N ASN A 26 17.20 -12.87 -55.53
CA ASN A 26 16.34 -13.75 -56.31
C ASN A 26 15.99 -13.16 -57.69
N ARG A 27 15.96 -11.82 -57.81
CA ARG A 27 15.76 -11.12 -59.08
C ARG A 27 16.90 -11.35 -60.10
N ARG A 28 18.10 -11.74 -59.64
CA ARG A 28 19.28 -11.95 -60.50
C ARG A 28 19.35 -13.34 -61.16
N ARG A 29 18.42 -14.27 -60.90
CA ARG A 29 18.52 -15.68 -61.35
C ARG A 29 17.64 -16.09 -62.54
N PHE A 30 17.03 -15.16 -63.27
CA PHE A 30 16.29 -15.52 -64.48
C PHE A 30 17.25 -15.83 -65.65
N ARG A 31 17.71 -17.08 -65.74
CA ARG A 31 18.31 -17.61 -66.99
C ARG A 31 17.19 -17.83 -68.00
N LEU A 32 17.19 -17.02 -69.06
CA LEU A 32 16.30 -17.20 -70.20
C LEU A 32 16.73 -18.46 -70.96
N ARG A 33 15.82 -19.42 -71.14
CA ARG A 33 15.99 -20.57 -72.04
C ARG A 33 15.02 -20.36 -73.20
N ASP A 34 15.54 -20.19 -74.41
CA ASP A 34 14.72 -19.96 -75.59
C ASP A 34 14.07 -21.28 -76.02
N TRP A 35 12.73 -21.33 -75.94
CA TRP A 35 11.92 -22.42 -76.48
C TRP A 35 10.80 -21.83 -77.34
N ALA A 36 10.55 -22.44 -78.50
CA ALA A 36 9.75 -21.86 -79.58
C ALA A 36 8.29 -21.53 -79.22
N ALA A 37 7.70 -22.19 -78.22
CA ALA A 37 6.32 -21.96 -77.77
C ALA A 37 6.10 -20.69 -76.89
N MET A 38 7.16 -19.96 -76.52
CA MET A 38 7.09 -18.85 -75.55
C MET A 38 6.39 -17.58 -76.07
N GLN A 39 6.19 -17.47 -77.38
CA GLN A 39 5.69 -16.27 -78.03
C GLN A 39 4.22 -15.98 -77.69
N PHE A 40 3.40 -17.04 -77.61
CA PHE A 40 1.99 -16.97 -77.17
C PHE A 40 1.86 -16.62 -75.68
N ILE A 41 2.74 -17.17 -74.85
CA ILE A 41 2.78 -16.92 -73.40
C ILE A 41 3.23 -15.48 -73.09
N ARG A 42 4.21 -14.93 -73.82
CA ARG A 42 4.69 -13.53 -73.65
C ARG A 42 3.64 -12.47 -74.02
N GLN A 43 2.68 -12.76 -74.90
CA GLN A 43 1.58 -11.83 -75.20
C GLN A 43 0.53 -11.81 -74.07
N ALA A 44 0.23 -12.95 -73.45
CA ALA A 44 -0.64 -13.01 -72.28
C ALA A 44 -0.01 -12.38 -71.03
N LEU A 45 1.29 -12.64 -70.77
CA LEU A 45 1.99 -12.09 -69.61
C LEU A 45 2.20 -10.57 -69.66
N ARG A 46 2.23 -9.94 -70.85
CA ARG A 46 2.37 -8.47 -70.95
C ARG A 46 1.25 -7.72 -70.23
N ARG A 47 0.02 -8.26 -70.23
CA ARG A 47 -1.12 -7.67 -69.49
C ARG A 47 -1.04 -7.90 -67.98
N HIS A 48 -0.43 -8.99 -67.51
CA HIS A 48 -0.35 -9.34 -66.08
C HIS A 48 0.96 -8.92 -65.40
N ARG A 49 1.97 -8.50 -66.16
CA ARG A 49 3.28 -8.10 -65.63
C ARG A 49 3.20 -6.94 -64.62
N ARG A 50 2.34 -5.94 -64.87
CA ARG A 50 2.14 -4.81 -63.94
C ARG A 50 1.49 -5.26 -62.64
N ARG A 51 0.47 -6.13 -62.71
CA ARG A 51 -0.22 -6.65 -61.53
C ARG A 51 0.71 -7.49 -60.65
N LEU A 52 1.49 -8.38 -61.26
CA LEU A 52 2.49 -9.20 -60.56
C LEU A 52 3.58 -8.35 -59.89
N GLN A 53 4.01 -7.26 -60.52
CA GLN A 53 4.98 -6.34 -59.92
C GLN A 53 4.41 -5.60 -58.70
N ILE A 54 3.15 -5.16 -58.77
CA ILE A 54 2.47 -4.49 -57.65
C ILE A 54 2.24 -5.47 -56.50
N GLU A 55 1.75 -6.68 -56.78
CA GLU A 55 1.56 -7.73 -55.77
C GLU A 55 2.89 -8.09 -55.08
N GLN A 56 3.99 -8.23 -55.84
CA GLN A 56 5.31 -8.49 -55.27
C GLN A 56 5.82 -7.33 -54.40
N LEU A 57 5.57 -6.08 -54.79
CA LEU A 57 5.98 -4.91 -54.01
C LEU A 57 5.18 -4.81 -52.71
N ILE A 58 3.87 -5.05 -52.77
CA ILE A 58 2.99 -5.07 -51.58
C ILE A 58 3.40 -6.20 -50.63
N LEU A 59 3.66 -7.41 -51.16
CA LEU A 59 4.11 -8.53 -50.34
C LEU A 59 5.48 -8.26 -49.68
N LEU A 60 6.39 -7.58 -50.38
CA LEU A 60 7.67 -7.16 -49.81
C LEU A 60 7.46 -6.14 -48.69
N ALA A 61 6.64 -5.12 -48.94
CA ALA A 61 6.31 -4.09 -47.96
C ALA A 61 5.67 -4.67 -46.70
N LEU A 62 4.71 -5.59 -46.86
CA LEU A 62 4.05 -6.27 -45.74
C LEU A 62 5.03 -7.11 -44.93
N ARG A 63 5.95 -7.83 -45.59
CA ARG A 63 6.97 -8.64 -44.91
C ARG A 63 7.94 -7.79 -44.08
N CYS A 64 8.34 -6.64 -44.62
CA CYS A 64 9.15 -5.66 -43.89
C CYS A 64 8.38 -5.04 -42.72
N LEU A 65 7.10 -4.71 -42.92
CA LEU A 65 6.24 -4.13 -41.90
C LEU A 65 6.06 -5.08 -40.71
N ILE A 66 5.82 -6.37 -40.95
CA ILE A 66 5.67 -7.37 -39.89
C ILE A 66 6.94 -7.43 -39.03
N ILE A 67 8.13 -7.48 -39.65
CA ILE A 67 9.40 -7.53 -38.90
C ILE A 67 9.63 -6.24 -38.12
N ALA A 68 9.34 -5.08 -38.72
CA ALA A 68 9.46 -3.79 -38.05
C ALA A 68 8.52 -3.65 -36.85
N LEU A 69 7.26 -4.10 -36.98
CA LEU A 69 6.29 -4.13 -35.89
C LEU A 69 6.72 -5.08 -34.77
N LEU A 70 7.26 -6.24 -35.12
CA LEU A 70 7.74 -7.23 -34.15
C LEU A 70 8.97 -6.70 -33.40
N ALA A 71 9.89 -6.02 -34.08
CA ALA A 71 11.02 -5.33 -33.46
C ALA A 71 10.55 -4.21 -32.52
N ALA A 72 9.56 -3.41 -32.91
CA ALA A 72 8.99 -2.35 -32.07
C ALA A 72 8.25 -2.92 -30.84
N ALA A 73 7.54 -4.03 -31.00
CA ALA A 73 6.86 -4.73 -29.91
C ALA A 73 7.86 -5.29 -28.89
N LEU A 74 8.91 -5.98 -29.35
CA LEU A 74 9.96 -6.53 -28.50
C LEU A 74 10.80 -5.44 -27.82
N ALA A 75 11.03 -4.31 -28.49
CA ALA A 75 11.75 -3.17 -27.91
C ALA A 75 10.91 -2.34 -26.92
N ARG A 76 9.63 -2.71 -26.72
CA ARG A 76 8.66 -2.05 -25.85
C ARG A 76 8.59 -0.53 -26.15
N PHE A 77 8.14 -0.20 -27.36
CA PHE A 77 7.97 1.20 -27.81
C PHE A 77 6.93 1.94 -26.97
N THR A 78 7.34 2.99 -26.27
CA THR A 78 6.49 3.77 -25.35
C THR A 78 5.89 5.03 -26.01
N GLY A 79 6.13 5.24 -27.31
CA GLY A 79 5.69 6.44 -28.05
C GLY A 79 4.23 6.42 -28.54
N CYS A 80 3.48 5.34 -28.34
CA CYS A 80 2.07 5.21 -28.75
C CYS A 80 1.07 5.60 -27.64
N GLY A 81 1.33 6.67 -26.89
CA GLY A 81 0.41 7.15 -25.85
C GLY A 81 -0.91 7.76 -26.37
N SER A 82 -1.11 7.90 -27.69
CA SER A 82 -2.29 8.57 -28.26
C SER A 82 -2.92 7.91 -29.49
N LEU A 83 -2.47 6.71 -29.90
CA LEU A 83 -3.11 5.97 -30.99
C LEU A 83 -4.28 5.14 -30.42
N ALA A 84 -5.43 5.79 -30.30
CA ALA A 84 -6.71 5.29 -29.78
C ALA A 84 -7.35 4.09 -30.53
N LEU A 85 -6.55 3.31 -31.28
CA LEU A 85 -7.00 2.17 -32.09
C LEU A 85 -6.68 0.80 -31.47
N LEU A 86 -5.91 0.75 -30.38
CA LEU A 86 -5.62 -0.48 -29.64
C LEU A 86 -5.90 -0.23 -28.16
N PRO A 87 -6.74 -1.06 -27.48
CA PRO A 87 -6.92 -0.99 -26.05
C PRO A 87 -5.69 -1.62 -25.37
N SER A 88 -4.54 -0.96 -25.49
CA SER A 88 -3.41 -1.19 -24.60
C SER A 88 -3.60 -0.28 -23.40
N ALA A 89 -4.63 -0.57 -22.61
CA ALA A 89 -4.69 -0.03 -21.27
C ALA A 89 -3.61 -0.78 -20.48
N GLU A 90 -2.43 -0.18 -20.32
CA GLU A 90 -1.77 -0.31 -19.02
C GLU A 90 -2.77 0.34 -18.05
N VAL A 91 -3.71 -0.48 -17.61
CA VAL A 91 -4.74 -0.13 -16.67
C VAL A 91 -3.98 0.27 -15.41
N GLY A 92 -3.89 1.57 -15.14
CA GLY A 92 -3.23 2.07 -13.94
C GLY A 92 -3.75 1.29 -12.75
N ARG A 93 -2.85 0.58 -12.06
CA ARG A 93 -3.22 -0.09 -10.82
C ARG A 93 -3.27 0.96 -9.72
N THR A 94 -4.29 0.89 -8.89
CA THR A 94 -4.38 1.70 -7.68
C THR A 94 -4.28 0.79 -6.48
N THR A 95 -3.29 1.02 -5.62
CA THR A 95 -3.15 0.31 -4.34
C THR A 95 -3.33 1.28 -3.18
N ILE A 96 -4.27 0.97 -2.30
CA ILE A 96 -4.45 1.66 -1.03
C ILE A 96 -3.89 0.80 0.09
N PHE A 97 -3.04 1.39 0.92
CA PHE A 97 -2.55 0.79 2.15
C PHE A 97 -3.26 1.41 3.35
N VAL A 98 -3.82 0.57 4.21
CA VAL A 98 -4.32 0.97 5.52
C VAL A 98 -3.42 0.35 6.58
N LEU A 99 -2.71 1.19 7.30
CA LEU A 99 -1.82 0.81 8.38
C LEU A 99 -2.54 0.97 9.72
N ASP A 100 -2.73 -0.13 10.43
CA ASP A 100 -3.17 -0.11 11.82
C ASP A 100 -2.04 0.45 12.69
N ASP A 101 -2.37 1.49 13.44
CA ASP A 101 -1.50 2.16 14.39
C ASP A 101 -2.17 2.30 15.74
N SER A 102 -3.09 1.39 16.08
CA SER A 102 -3.70 1.33 17.39
C SER A 102 -2.73 0.91 18.49
N VAL A 103 -3.13 1.12 19.75
CA VAL A 103 -2.32 0.78 20.93
C VAL A 103 -1.83 -0.68 20.91
N SER A 104 -2.63 -1.62 20.40
CA SER A 104 -2.26 -3.04 20.39
C SER A 104 -1.12 -3.38 19.43
N MET A 105 -0.91 -2.56 18.39
CA MET A 105 0.23 -2.66 17.49
C MET A 105 1.57 -2.36 18.19
N GLY A 106 1.53 -1.70 19.35
CA GLY A 106 2.68 -1.53 20.25
C GLY A 106 3.11 -2.81 20.99
N GLN A 107 2.45 -3.96 20.76
CA GLN A 107 2.87 -5.24 21.34
C GLN A 107 4.30 -5.57 20.94
N LYS A 108 5.15 -5.81 21.95
CA LYS A 108 6.53 -6.29 21.74
C LYS A 108 6.56 -7.74 21.28
N LEU A 109 7.30 -7.99 20.22
CA LEU A 109 7.58 -9.28 19.60
C LEU A 109 9.10 -9.50 19.59
N GLY A 110 9.69 -9.71 20.77
CA GLY A 110 11.15 -9.75 20.93
C GLY A 110 11.74 -8.34 20.93
N PRO A 111 12.70 -8.01 20.03
CA PRO A 111 13.32 -6.68 19.97
C PRO A 111 12.47 -5.64 19.23
N THR A 112 11.47 -6.08 18.45
CA THR A 112 10.59 -5.22 17.65
C THR A 112 9.18 -5.21 18.20
N THR A 113 8.34 -4.34 17.67
CA THR A 113 6.88 -4.32 17.89
C THR A 113 6.12 -4.87 16.68
N ALA A 114 4.84 -5.20 16.86
CA ALA A 114 3.98 -5.56 15.74
C ALA A 114 3.88 -4.42 14.70
N PHE A 115 3.91 -3.17 15.15
CA PHE A 115 3.96 -1.98 14.29
C PHE A 115 5.26 -1.87 13.49
N ASP A 116 6.41 -2.19 14.09
CA ASP A 116 7.70 -2.18 13.39
C ASP A 116 7.72 -3.22 12.26
N LEU A 117 7.13 -4.40 12.49
CA LEU A 117 6.97 -5.41 11.43
C LEU A 117 6.04 -4.92 10.32
N ALA A 118 4.91 -4.31 10.67
CA ALA A 118 3.95 -3.81 9.68
C ALA A 118 4.53 -2.67 8.82
N THR A 119 5.32 -1.77 9.41
CA THR A 119 5.99 -0.68 8.68
C THR A 119 7.14 -1.19 7.82
N ALA A 120 7.88 -2.22 8.26
CA ALA A 120 8.92 -2.87 7.46
C ALA A 120 8.33 -3.58 6.24
N ASP A 121 7.28 -4.38 6.41
CA ASP A 121 6.60 -5.08 5.32
C ASP A 121 5.95 -4.08 4.34
N LEU A 122 5.37 -2.98 4.85
CA LEU A 122 4.85 -1.90 4.01
C LEU A 122 5.95 -1.26 3.16
N ALA A 123 7.13 -1.00 3.76
CA ALA A 123 8.27 -0.45 3.04
C ALA A 123 8.75 -1.41 1.93
N GLU A 124 8.85 -2.71 2.22
CA GLU A 124 9.18 -3.73 1.21
C GLU A 124 8.15 -3.76 0.08
N GLN A 125 6.85 -3.66 0.40
CA GLN A 125 5.83 -3.61 -0.64
C GLN A 125 5.97 -2.37 -1.53
N LEU A 126 6.25 -1.20 -0.96
CA LEU A 126 6.48 0.04 -1.70
C LEU A 126 7.67 -0.06 -2.67
N ASP A 127 8.72 -0.79 -2.28
CA ASP A 127 9.89 -1.04 -3.13
C ASP A 127 9.60 -2.00 -4.28
N LEU A 128 8.68 -2.96 -4.08
CA LEU A 128 8.23 -3.91 -5.10
C LEU A 128 7.16 -3.35 -6.04
N LEU A 129 6.65 -2.13 -5.81
CA LEU A 129 5.61 -1.54 -6.64
C LEU A 129 6.14 -1.17 -8.05
N PRO A 130 5.44 -1.58 -9.12
CA PRO A 130 5.69 -1.11 -10.48
C PRO A 130 5.69 0.42 -10.60
N ASP A 131 6.54 0.93 -11.49
CA ASP A 131 6.50 2.34 -11.86
C ASP A 131 5.18 2.67 -12.57
N GLY A 132 4.54 3.79 -12.20
CA GLY A 132 3.24 4.21 -12.76
C GLY A 132 2.02 3.71 -11.99
N GLU A 133 2.19 3.07 -10.84
CA GLU A 133 1.11 2.74 -9.91
C GLU A 133 0.75 3.92 -9.01
N THR A 134 -0.55 4.17 -8.81
CA THR A 134 -1.04 5.18 -7.88
C THR A 134 -1.24 4.57 -6.50
N VAL A 135 -0.70 5.24 -5.48
CA VAL A 135 -0.69 4.75 -4.11
C VAL A 135 -1.34 5.76 -3.18
N ALA A 136 -2.10 5.28 -2.21
CA ALA A 136 -2.49 6.06 -1.03
C ALA A 136 -2.20 5.27 0.24
N ILE A 137 -1.77 5.96 1.30
CA ILE A 137 -1.48 5.34 2.60
C ILE A 137 -2.22 6.11 3.67
N ARG A 138 -3.05 5.42 4.46
CA ARG A 138 -3.77 5.99 5.61
C ARG A 138 -3.51 5.16 6.86
N ARG A 139 -3.41 5.83 8.01
CA ARG A 139 -3.38 5.16 9.31
C ARG A 139 -4.79 5.03 9.88
N THR A 140 -5.03 4.02 10.70
CA THR A 140 -6.33 3.84 11.36
C THR A 140 -6.67 4.97 12.35
N SER A 141 -5.67 5.65 12.90
CA SER A 141 -5.84 6.79 13.80
C SER A 141 -6.03 8.13 13.10
N ASP A 142 -5.78 8.21 11.78
CA ASP A 142 -5.87 9.47 11.02
C ASP A 142 -7.29 10.04 11.11
N ARG A 143 -7.41 11.21 11.76
CA ARG A 143 -8.63 12.03 11.82
C ARG A 143 -8.64 13.03 10.66
N ASP A 144 -9.84 13.40 10.21
CA ASP A 144 -10.08 14.45 9.20
C ASP A 144 -9.39 14.27 7.84
N ASP A 145 -9.74 13.19 7.10
CA ASP A 145 -9.36 12.90 5.70
C ASP A 145 -7.93 13.28 5.27
N SER A 146 -7.01 13.24 6.22
CA SER A 146 -5.61 13.61 6.07
C SER A 146 -4.76 12.34 6.09
N PRO A 147 -4.67 11.61 4.96
CA PRO A 147 -3.90 10.38 4.89
C PRO A 147 -2.40 10.68 5.07
N LEU A 148 -1.67 9.70 5.60
CA LEU A 148 -0.20 9.73 5.66
C LEU A 148 0.44 10.04 4.31
N PHE A 149 -0.13 9.50 3.23
CA PHE A 149 0.22 9.78 1.84
C PHE A 149 -1.07 9.84 1.00
N ALA A 150 -1.36 11.01 0.43
CA ALA A 150 -2.49 11.20 -0.45
C ALA A 150 -2.30 10.45 -1.77
N MET A 151 -3.42 10.11 -2.44
CA MET A 151 -3.41 9.37 -3.70
C MET A 151 -2.53 10.05 -4.75
N ASN A 152 -1.38 9.46 -5.04
CA ASN A 152 -0.44 9.98 -6.02
C ASN A 152 0.52 8.88 -6.50
N PHE A 153 1.26 9.17 -7.57
CA PHE A 153 2.42 8.36 -7.94
C PHE A 153 3.54 8.54 -6.91
N VAL A 154 4.19 7.46 -6.53
CA VAL A 154 5.32 7.52 -5.60
C VAL A 154 6.55 8.01 -6.36
N THR A 155 6.80 9.32 -6.31
CA THR A 155 7.98 9.93 -6.96
C THR A 155 9.25 9.77 -6.13
N ASP A 156 9.13 9.71 -4.81
CA ASP A 156 10.25 9.58 -3.87
C ASP A 156 9.95 8.48 -2.84
N ARG A 157 10.27 7.24 -3.22
CA ARG A 157 10.10 6.05 -2.38
C ARG A 157 10.94 6.16 -1.09
N THR A 158 12.17 6.63 -1.20
CA THR A 158 13.13 6.73 -0.08
C THR A 158 12.60 7.63 1.03
N SER A 159 12.07 8.80 0.70
CA SER A 159 11.48 9.71 1.69
C SER A 159 10.24 9.13 2.35
N LEU A 160 9.40 8.42 1.60
CA LEU A 160 8.20 7.78 2.14
C LEU A 160 8.55 6.63 3.10
N VAL A 161 9.52 5.79 2.73
CA VAL A 161 10.05 4.72 3.59
C VAL A 161 10.68 5.30 4.86
N THR A 162 11.46 6.37 4.74
CA THR A 162 12.05 7.05 5.90
C THR A 162 10.96 7.60 6.83
N LYS A 163 9.89 8.18 6.27
CA LYS A 163 8.74 8.65 7.04
C LYS A 163 8.03 7.51 7.76
N LEU A 164 7.86 6.34 7.13
CA LEU A 164 7.26 5.16 7.75
C LEU A 164 8.07 4.68 8.96
N GLN A 165 9.40 4.69 8.84
CA GLN A 165 10.32 4.25 9.90
C GLN A 165 10.35 5.18 11.13
N THR A 166 9.91 6.43 11.01
CA THR A 166 9.84 7.37 12.14
C THR A 166 8.48 7.39 12.84
N LEU A 167 7.48 6.69 12.31
CA LEU A 167 6.16 6.63 12.92
C LEU A 167 6.19 5.82 14.22
N GLN A 168 5.29 6.18 15.12
CA GLN A 168 4.99 5.40 16.31
C GLN A 168 3.49 5.06 16.33
N PRO A 169 3.10 3.93 16.96
CA PRO A 169 1.70 3.63 17.21
C PRO A 169 1.04 4.78 17.98
N SER A 170 -0.21 5.05 17.65
CA SER A 170 -1.05 5.98 18.37
C SER A 170 -1.56 5.38 19.69
N ASP A 171 -1.92 6.26 20.63
CA ASP A 171 -2.63 5.88 21.86
C ASP A 171 -4.14 5.60 21.61
N GLY A 172 -4.55 5.59 20.34
CA GLY A 172 -5.94 5.45 19.91
C GLY A 172 -6.37 4.02 19.63
N ARG A 173 -7.67 3.85 19.43
CA ARG A 173 -8.26 2.62 18.90
C ARG A 173 -8.30 2.69 17.37
N ALA A 174 -8.12 1.54 16.70
CA ALA A 174 -8.30 1.44 15.26
C ALA A 174 -9.77 1.69 14.86
N ASP A 175 -10.02 2.61 13.93
CA ASP A 175 -11.31 2.78 13.28
C ASP A 175 -11.29 2.17 11.86
N LEU A 176 -11.33 0.84 11.81
CA LEU A 176 -11.34 0.10 10.54
C LEU A 176 -12.53 0.47 9.65
N ALA A 177 -13.70 0.76 10.23
CA ALA A 177 -14.88 1.12 9.45
C ALA A 177 -14.68 2.45 8.71
N ALA A 178 -14.14 3.47 9.40
CA ALA A 178 -13.80 4.74 8.77
C ALA A 178 -12.70 4.58 7.70
N ALA A 179 -11.66 3.79 7.99
CA ALA A 179 -10.57 3.55 7.04
C ALA A 179 -11.05 2.83 5.77
N LEU A 180 -11.92 1.82 5.91
CA LEU A 180 -12.51 1.10 4.79
C LEU A 180 -13.48 1.96 3.98
N GLY A 181 -14.30 2.79 4.65
CA GLY A 181 -15.19 3.74 3.96
C GLY A 181 -14.41 4.76 3.13
N TRP A 182 -13.31 5.28 3.68
CA TRP A 182 -12.40 6.15 2.93
C TRP A 182 -11.76 5.43 1.74
N ALA A 183 -11.28 4.20 1.92
CA ALA A 183 -10.70 3.42 0.84
C ALA A 183 -11.72 3.14 -0.28
N GLN A 184 -12.97 2.83 0.09
CA GLN A 184 -14.06 2.62 -0.87
C GLN A 184 -14.33 3.88 -1.70
N GLN A 185 -14.45 5.05 -1.05
CA GLN A 185 -14.66 6.32 -1.73
C GLN A 185 -13.49 6.66 -2.67
N LEU A 186 -12.26 6.39 -2.25
CA LEU A 186 -11.10 6.73 -3.05
C LEU A 186 -10.92 5.77 -4.25
N LEU A 187 -11.30 4.49 -4.08
CA LEU A 187 -11.27 3.49 -5.15
C LEU A 187 -12.46 3.58 -6.10
N SER A 188 -13.60 4.16 -5.71
CA SER A 188 -14.77 4.30 -6.60
C SER A 188 -14.46 5.19 -7.80
N ASP A 189 -13.62 6.21 -7.59
CA ASP A 189 -13.26 7.20 -8.62
C ASP A 189 -12.16 6.71 -9.56
N GLN A 190 -11.49 5.60 -9.22
CA GLN A 190 -10.40 5.05 -10.03
C GLN A 190 -10.92 4.08 -11.09
N SER A 191 -10.37 4.21 -12.29
CA SER A 191 -10.55 3.24 -13.36
C SER A 191 -9.37 2.28 -13.37
N GLY A 192 -9.64 0.98 -13.22
CA GLY A 192 -8.63 -0.04 -13.40
C GLY A 192 -8.55 -1.10 -12.32
N ALA A 193 -7.37 -1.75 -12.21
CA ALA A 193 -7.12 -2.77 -11.20
C ALA A 193 -7.00 -2.10 -9.82
N LYS A 194 -7.87 -2.49 -8.90
CA LYS A 194 -7.98 -1.89 -7.57
C LYS A 194 -7.49 -2.88 -6.53
N ARG A 195 -6.66 -2.41 -5.62
CA ARG A 195 -6.14 -3.21 -4.51
C ARG A 195 -6.21 -2.44 -3.20
N LEU A 196 -6.60 -3.13 -2.16
CA LEU A 196 -6.59 -2.65 -0.79
C LEU A 196 -5.74 -3.60 0.06
N VAL A 197 -4.72 -3.08 0.73
CA VAL A 197 -3.87 -3.83 1.64
C VAL A 197 -4.11 -3.33 3.06
N LEU A 198 -4.62 -4.19 3.93
CA LEU A 198 -4.83 -3.92 5.35
C LEU A 198 -3.67 -4.53 6.15
N LEU A 199 -2.96 -3.72 6.91
CA LEU A 199 -1.85 -4.15 7.78
C LEU A 199 -2.25 -3.92 9.23
N GLY A 200 -2.44 -4.98 10.02
CA GLY A 200 -2.83 -4.83 11.42
C GLY A 200 -2.82 -6.13 12.22
N ASP A 201 -3.21 -6.05 13.48
CA ASP A 201 -3.27 -7.20 14.40
C ASP A 201 -4.68 -7.75 14.65
N PHE A 202 -5.69 -7.13 14.01
CA PHE A 202 -7.09 -7.56 13.90
C PHE A 202 -7.66 -8.14 15.19
N ARG A 203 -7.49 -7.41 16.30
CA ARG A 203 -7.93 -7.88 17.62
C ARG A 203 -9.43 -8.13 17.66
N GLN A 204 -9.80 -9.04 18.55
CA GLN A 204 -11.19 -9.41 18.79
C GLN A 204 -12.09 -8.20 19.09
N VAL A 205 -11.57 -7.19 19.80
CA VAL A 205 -12.33 -5.97 20.12
C VAL A 205 -12.72 -5.19 18.87
N ASP A 206 -11.89 -5.20 17.83
CA ASP A 206 -12.13 -4.51 16.56
C ASP A 206 -13.04 -5.33 15.63
N LEU A 207 -13.05 -6.65 15.82
CA LEU A 207 -13.85 -7.61 15.05
C LEU A 207 -15.15 -8.10 15.71
N GLN A 208 -15.46 -7.70 16.95
CA GLN A 208 -16.68 -8.15 17.67
C GLN A 208 -17.56 -7.03 18.26
N SER A 209 -17.24 -5.77 17.98
CA SER A 209 -18.07 -4.63 18.45
C SER A 209 -19.31 -4.39 17.57
N ASP A 210 -20.20 -3.50 18.00
CA ASP A 210 -21.37 -3.05 17.21
C ASP A 210 -21.00 -2.50 15.82
N ARG A 211 -19.72 -2.12 15.63
CA ARG A 211 -19.17 -1.60 14.38
C ARG A 211 -18.81 -2.67 13.35
N VAL A 212 -18.88 -3.95 13.71
CA VAL A 212 -18.56 -5.07 12.81
C VAL A 212 -19.52 -5.16 11.64
N GLY A 213 -20.77 -4.74 11.84
CA GLY A 213 -21.74 -4.61 10.74
C GLY A 213 -21.24 -3.67 9.66
N ALA A 214 -20.70 -2.51 10.05
CA ALA A 214 -20.15 -1.53 9.12
C ALA A 214 -18.89 -2.05 8.41
N VAL A 215 -17.97 -2.70 9.14
CA VAL A 215 -16.77 -3.33 8.55
C VAL A 215 -17.15 -4.40 7.53
N ARG A 216 -18.09 -5.30 7.90
CA ARG A 216 -18.57 -6.36 7.00
C ARG A 216 -19.22 -5.78 5.74
N GLN A 217 -20.05 -4.76 5.90
CA GLN A 217 -20.70 -4.08 4.78
C GLN A 217 -19.67 -3.41 3.85
N ALA A 218 -18.66 -2.74 4.42
CA ALA A 218 -17.61 -2.10 3.65
C ALA A 218 -16.79 -3.14 2.86
N VAL A 219 -16.37 -4.24 3.49
CA VAL A 219 -15.66 -5.33 2.81
C VAL A 219 -16.51 -5.96 1.70
N ALA A 220 -17.81 -6.19 1.94
CA ALA A 220 -18.72 -6.70 0.93
C ALA A 220 -18.79 -5.74 -0.28
N SER A 221 -18.95 -4.43 -0.03
CA SER A 221 -19.01 -3.43 -1.11
C SER A 221 -17.71 -3.31 -1.91
N LEU A 222 -16.55 -3.46 -1.26
CA LEU A 222 -15.25 -3.48 -1.93
C LEU A 222 -15.11 -4.74 -2.80
N THR A 223 -15.60 -5.88 -2.32
CA THR A 223 -15.59 -7.14 -3.07
C THR A 223 -16.51 -7.05 -4.29
N ASP A 224 -17.71 -6.49 -4.14
CA ASP A 224 -18.67 -6.24 -5.23
C ASP A 224 -18.10 -5.26 -6.27
N ALA A 225 -17.21 -4.36 -5.85
CA ALA A 225 -16.50 -3.42 -6.73
C ALA A 225 -15.21 -4.01 -7.35
N GLU A 226 -15.01 -5.32 -7.28
CA GLU A 226 -13.84 -6.05 -7.81
C GLU A 226 -12.50 -5.56 -7.25
N VAL A 227 -12.48 -5.07 -6.01
CA VAL A 227 -11.25 -4.69 -5.31
C VAL A 227 -10.57 -5.93 -4.75
N ASP A 228 -9.29 -6.11 -5.06
CA ASP A 228 -8.42 -7.14 -4.48
C ASP A 228 -8.05 -6.75 -3.04
N VAL A 229 -8.67 -7.39 -2.04
CA VAL A 229 -8.45 -7.10 -0.61
C VAL A 229 -7.43 -8.08 -0.02
N ILE A 230 -6.28 -7.56 0.39
CA ILE A 230 -5.19 -8.30 1.02
C ILE A 230 -5.13 -7.91 2.50
N VAL A 231 -5.03 -8.91 3.37
CA VAL A 231 -4.97 -8.73 4.83
C VAL A 231 -3.66 -9.31 5.34
N MET A 232 -2.85 -8.48 6.00
CA MET A 232 -1.57 -8.87 6.60
C MET A 232 -1.69 -8.85 8.13
N ASP A 233 -1.72 -10.05 8.72
CA ASP A 233 -2.00 -10.26 10.15
C ASP A 233 -0.71 -10.35 11.00
N TYR A 234 -0.48 -9.31 11.79
CA TYR A 234 0.62 -9.19 12.74
C TYR A 234 0.22 -9.58 14.17
N GLY A 235 -1.03 -10.02 14.37
CA GLY A 235 -1.56 -10.42 15.66
C GLY A 235 -0.82 -11.63 16.21
N ARG A 236 -0.33 -11.50 17.45
CA ARG A 236 0.24 -12.62 18.22
C ARG A 236 -0.40 -12.65 19.60
N LEU A 237 -0.52 -13.85 20.16
CA LEU A 237 -1.00 -14.01 21.53
C LEU A 237 0.01 -13.38 22.49
N ALA A 238 -0.45 -12.39 23.25
CA ALA A 238 0.36 -11.79 24.31
C ALA A 238 0.40 -12.74 25.51
N GLN A 239 1.61 -13.14 25.93
CA GLN A 239 1.79 -13.95 27.14
C GLN A 239 1.35 -13.18 28.39
N ALA A 240 1.70 -11.90 28.47
CA ALA A 240 1.23 -10.95 29.48
C ALA A 240 0.35 -9.89 28.83
N ASN A 241 -0.88 -9.73 29.34
CA ASN A 241 -1.84 -8.75 28.83
C ASN A 241 -2.55 -8.07 30.00
N LEU A 242 -1.92 -7.02 30.53
CA LEU A 242 -2.49 -6.20 31.59
C LEU A 242 -3.09 -4.94 30.99
N THR A 243 -4.31 -4.61 31.38
CA THR A 243 -5.04 -3.45 30.86
C THR A 243 -5.54 -2.60 32.01
N ILE A 244 -5.32 -1.29 31.92
CA ILE A 244 -5.97 -0.31 32.80
C ILE A 244 -7.42 -0.16 32.32
N THR A 245 -8.37 -0.61 33.14
CA THR A 245 -9.80 -0.60 32.82
C THR A 245 -10.54 0.60 33.39
N SER A 246 -10.00 1.21 34.45
CA SER A 246 -10.59 2.37 35.08
C SER A 246 -9.52 3.21 35.74
N LEU A 247 -9.64 4.53 35.54
CA LEU A 247 -8.89 5.57 36.22
C LEU A 247 -9.94 6.54 36.81
N LYS A 248 -10.01 6.65 38.14
CA LYS A 248 -11.01 7.50 38.82
C LYS A 248 -10.37 8.26 39.96
N LEU A 249 -10.71 9.55 40.08
CA LEU A 249 -10.48 10.29 41.30
C LEU A 249 -11.45 9.77 42.38
N VAL A 250 -10.90 9.32 43.52
CA VAL A 250 -11.69 8.80 44.65
C VAL A 250 -12.33 9.96 45.40
N ASP A 251 -11.58 11.05 45.56
CA ASP A 251 -12.06 12.25 46.22
C ASP A 251 -12.93 13.09 45.27
N ARG A 252 -13.99 13.74 45.80
CA ARG A 252 -14.95 14.48 44.97
C ARG A 252 -14.40 15.78 44.40
N PHE A 253 -13.42 16.36 45.08
CA PHE A 253 -12.79 17.62 44.72
C PHE A 253 -11.31 17.50 45.00
N VAL A 254 -10.49 18.10 44.15
CA VAL A 254 -9.06 18.26 44.40
C VAL A 254 -8.86 19.66 44.96
N ILE A 255 -8.23 19.77 46.13
CA ILE A 255 -7.81 21.05 46.69
C ILE A 255 -6.31 21.18 46.44
N ALA A 256 -5.89 22.37 46.02
CA ALA A 256 -4.48 22.68 45.83
C ALA A 256 -3.69 22.43 47.12
N SER A 257 -2.52 21.82 46.99
CA SER A 257 -1.62 21.41 48.08
C SER A 257 -2.23 20.41 49.07
N SER A 258 -3.27 19.67 48.67
CA SER A 258 -3.82 18.54 49.42
C SER A 258 -3.60 17.21 48.68
N GLU A 259 -3.49 16.13 49.43
CA GLU A 259 -3.46 14.78 48.88
C GLU A 259 -4.85 14.41 48.34
N ALA A 260 -4.89 14.02 47.08
CA ALA A 260 -6.07 13.46 46.44
C ALA A 260 -5.74 12.05 45.93
N ARG A 261 -6.69 11.13 46.10
CA ARG A 261 -6.53 9.72 45.77
C ARG A 261 -7.03 9.43 44.38
N VAL A 262 -6.19 8.77 43.59
CA VAL A 262 -6.53 8.27 42.26
C VAL A 262 -6.55 6.74 42.31
N ALA A 263 -7.73 6.17 42.07
CA ALA A 263 -7.91 4.73 41.96
C ALA A 263 -7.71 4.26 40.52
N VAL A 264 -6.85 3.26 40.36
CA VAL A 264 -6.60 2.60 39.08
C VAL A 264 -6.99 1.13 39.20
N THR A 265 -7.80 0.66 38.26
CA THR A 265 -8.18 -0.75 38.16
C THR A 265 -7.45 -1.40 37.01
N VAL A 266 -6.57 -2.35 37.34
CA VAL A 266 -5.83 -3.16 36.37
C VAL A 266 -6.48 -4.53 36.25
N ARG A 267 -6.73 -4.97 35.02
CA ARG A 267 -7.27 -6.30 34.70
C ARG A 267 -6.22 -7.13 33.99
N ASN A 268 -6.15 -8.43 34.31
CA ASN A 268 -5.36 -9.39 33.56
C ASN A 268 -6.23 -10.07 32.50
N ASN A 269 -5.95 -9.77 31.24
CA ASN A 269 -6.56 -10.38 30.05
C ASN A 269 -5.65 -11.45 29.42
N GLY A 270 -4.52 -11.78 30.07
CA GLY A 270 -3.61 -12.84 29.66
C GLY A 270 -4.05 -14.22 30.15
N ALA A 271 -3.36 -15.25 29.64
CA ALA A 271 -3.62 -16.64 30.03
C ALA A 271 -2.92 -17.05 31.34
N GLU A 272 -1.88 -16.31 31.75
CA GLU A 272 -1.07 -16.60 32.92
C GLU A 272 -1.32 -15.58 34.05
N THR A 273 -1.09 -16.00 35.29
CA THR A 273 -1.14 -15.10 36.44
C THR A 273 -0.02 -14.07 36.34
N ALA A 274 -0.38 -12.79 36.26
CA ALA A 274 0.59 -11.71 36.34
C ALA A 274 1.09 -11.58 37.78
N ARG A 275 2.41 -11.58 37.97
CA ARG A 275 3.07 -11.40 39.27
C ARG A 275 3.94 -10.15 39.25
N ASP A 276 4.03 -9.49 40.39
CA ASP A 276 4.88 -8.31 40.60
C ASP A 276 4.73 -7.24 39.50
N ALA A 277 3.48 -6.95 39.13
CA ALA A 277 3.18 -6.03 38.02
C ALA A 277 3.36 -4.58 38.48
N PRO A 278 4.36 -3.83 37.96
CA PRO A 278 4.55 -2.44 38.31
C PRO A 278 3.54 -1.57 37.56
N VAL A 279 2.85 -0.71 38.28
CA VAL A 279 1.94 0.29 37.71
C VAL A 279 2.58 1.66 37.87
N ARG A 280 2.89 2.28 36.75
CA ARG A 280 3.42 3.65 36.66
C ARG A 280 2.38 4.53 36.00
N ILE A 281 2.14 5.69 36.61
CA ILE A 281 1.23 6.69 36.09
C ILE A 281 1.99 8.00 35.98
N THR A 282 1.90 8.61 34.81
CA THR A 282 2.39 9.96 34.54
C THR A 282 1.18 10.81 34.19
N LEU A 283 0.93 11.85 34.98
CA LEU A 283 -0.13 12.81 34.71
C LEU A 283 0.49 14.00 33.96
N ARG A 284 0.03 14.25 32.73
CA ARG A 284 0.41 15.44 31.97
C ARG A 284 -0.61 16.54 32.23
N LEU A 285 -0.18 17.59 32.92
CA LEU A 285 -1.01 18.72 33.32
C LEU A 285 -0.62 19.94 32.47
N PRO A 286 -1.56 20.82 32.08
CA PRO A 286 -1.19 22.10 31.49
C PRO A 286 -0.42 22.94 32.51
N ALA A 287 0.61 23.64 32.05
CA ALA A 287 1.32 24.62 32.85
C ALA A 287 0.46 25.89 33.01
N ASP A 288 0.62 26.58 34.13
CA ASP A 288 -0.18 27.77 34.41
C ASP A 288 0.09 28.88 33.38
N GLY A 289 -0.98 29.44 32.81
CA GLY A 289 -0.90 30.53 31.83
C GLY A 289 -0.55 30.17 30.37
N ASP A 290 -0.25 28.90 30.06
CA ASP A 290 0.04 28.44 28.70
C ASP A 290 -0.52 27.03 28.45
N GLU A 291 -1.63 26.95 27.69
CA GLU A 291 -2.28 25.67 27.34
C GLU A 291 -1.39 24.73 26.51
N GLN A 292 -0.30 25.23 25.92
CA GLN A 292 0.64 24.43 25.13
C GLN A 292 1.80 23.89 25.95
N ALA A 293 2.14 24.54 27.08
CA ALA A 293 3.15 24.04 28.00
C ALA A 293 2.55 22.97 28.91
N THR A 294 3.24 21.85 29.08
CA THR A 294 2.77 20.73 29.91
C THR A 294 3.82 20.31 30.93
N ILE A 295 3.35 19.92 32.11
CA ILE A 295 4.15 19.41 33.23
C ILE A 295 3.79 17.93 33.42
N ASP A 296 4.80 17.07 33.37
CA ASP A 296 4.65 15.64 33.62
C ASP A 296 4.88 15.34 35.11
N LEU A 297 3.80 15.07 35.85
CA LEU A 297 3.84 14.60 37.24
C LEU A 297 3.91 13.08 37.28
N GLN A 298 5.03 12.54 37.74
CA GLN A 298 5.21 11.09 37.91
C GLN A 298 4.77 10.65 39.30
N LEU A 299 3.81 9.73 39.36
CA LEU A 299 3.35 9.13 40.62
C LEU A 299 4.30 8.01 41.08
N PRO A 300 4.40 7.75 42.40
CA PRO A 300 5.21 6.66 42.92
C PRO A 300 4.74 5.32 42.33
N VAL A 301 5.66 4.51 41.84
CA VAL A 301 5.35 3.20 41.26
C VAL A 301 4.78 2.29 42.35
N GLN A 302 3.60 1.71 42.09
CA GLN A 302 3.02 0.68 42.95
C GLN A 302 3.05 -0.68 42.25
N THR A 303 3.29 -1.73 43.02
CA THR A 303 3.39 -3.09 42.49
C THR A 303 2.20 -3.92 42.94
N ILE A 304 1.49 -4.53 41.99
CA ILE A 304 0.44 -5.49 42.28
C ILE A 304 1.07 -6.88 42.40
N ALA A 305 0.99 -7.47 43.59
CA ALA A 305 1.63 -8.76 43.89
C ALA A 305 1.17 -9.88 42.95
N SER A 306 -0.15 -10.02 42.73
CA SER A 306 -0.68 -10.95 41.74
C SER A 306 -2.05 -10.58 41.21
N ILE A 307 -2.28 -10.90 39.94
CA ILE A 307 -3.56 -10.81 39.25
C ILE A 307 -3.78 -12.12 38.48
N GLU A 308 -4.74 -12.93 38.92
CA GLU A 308 -5.14 -14.16 38.22
C GLU A 308 -5.72 -13.86 36.83
N PRO A 309 -5.67 -14.81 35.87
CA PRO A 309 -6.30 -14.66 34.57
C PRO A 309 -7.78 -14.27 34.68
N GLY A 310 -8.18 -13.21 33.98
CA GLY A 310 -9.53 -12.65 34.04
C GLY A 310 -9.83 -11.82 35.30
N GLY A 311 -8.93 -11.81 36.28
CA GLY A 311 -9.06 -11.05 37.52
C GLY A 311 -8.75 -9.57 37.36
N SER A 312 -9.27 -8.77 38.29
CA SER A 312 -8.99 -7.34 38.41
C SER A 312 -8.47 -7.00 39.80
N ARG A 313 -7.55 -6.03 39.87
CA ARG A 313 -7.05 -5.44 41.12
C ARG A 313 -7.13 -3.93 41.04
N ARG A 314 -7.58 -3.32 42.12
CA ARG A 314 -7.62 -1.88 42.32
C ARG A 314 -6.45 -1.49 43.20
N ILE A 315 -5.74 -0.45 42.79
CA ILE A 315 -4.70 0.23 43.56
C ILE A 315 -5.02 1.71 43.63
N GLU A 316 -4.58 2.38 44.68
CA GLU A 316 -4.86 3.79 44.93
C GLU A 316 -3.55 4.53 45.09
N PHE A 317 -3.38 5.61 44.34
CA PHE A 317 -2.22 6.48 44.40
C PHE A 317 -2.60 7.78 45.10
N ASP A 318 -1.77 8.19 46.05
CA ASP A 318 -1.86 9.51 46.65
C ASP A 318 -1.14 10.51 45.74
N VAL A 319 -1.87 11.56 45.33
CA VAL A 319 -1.39 12.59 44.41
C VAL A 319 -1.56 13.94 45.07
N THR A 320 -0.45 14.64 45.28
CA THR A 320 -0.50 16.03 45.75
C THR A 320 -0.44 16.96 44.55
N PHE A 321 -1.57 17.62 44.28
CA PHE A 321 -1.62 18.65 43.25
C PHE A 321 -1.07 19.93 43.86
N LEU A 322 0.18 20.26 43.53
CA LEU A 322 0.78 21.50 44.01
C LEU A 322 -0.06 22.69 43.55
N SER A 323 -0.38 23.56 44.51
CA SER A 323 -0.87 24.89 44.21
C SER A 323 0.11 25.59 43.27
N LEU A 324 -0.26 25.74 41.99
CA LEU A 324 0.39 26.66 41.05
C LEU A 324 0.04 28.10 41.46
N ILE A 325 0.36 28.48 42.70
CA ILE A 325 0.16 29.84 43.24
C ILE A 325 1.51 30.25 43.83
N HIS A 326 2.33 30.92 43.02
CA HIS A 326 2.66 32.34 43.21
C HIS A 326 3.86 32.79 42.37
N ILE A 327 3.58 33.87 41.60
CA ILE A 327 4.44 35.02 41.24
C ILE A 327 5.43 34.81 40.09
#